data_AF-A0A8J4A353-F1
#
_entry.id   AF-A0A8J4A353-F1
#
_cell.length_a   1.000
_cell.length_b   1.000
_cell.length_c   1.000
_cell.angle_alpha   90.00
_cell.angle_beta   90.00
_cell.angle_gamma   90.00
#
_symmetry.space_group_name_H-M   'P 1'
#
loop_
_entity.id
_entity.type
_entity.pdbx_description
1 polymer ?
#
loop_
_entity_poly.entity_id
_entity_poly.type
_entity_poly.pdbx_seq_one_letter_code
_entity_poly.pdbx_strand_id
1 'polypeptide(L)'
;MREHDLGGGRSNRRRRFDDDEPRFVKRRRPGAQAPVAVDEPDPDGPPTGDRWSTFTDTGTLHGPQPWPDWVVTDDGAIDTELGMLKTGKEADVFLIERSGPLSGRSVLMAAKRYRAAEHRMFHRDAGYLEGRRERESRMNRATGNRTAFGREVIAGQWAGAEFAALGRLWQIGAEYGGVRVPYPVQLVGTELLLEFIGNADGEAAPRLVQTRPGWDELRSLWSQLVDALTVLARMGLAHGDLSPYNVLVHEGQLVLIDLPQVVDVVINPQGRDFLARDVTVMARWFAARGLEHDPSQLIDDLLRDAGVR
;
A
#
# COMPACT_ATOMS: atom_id res chain seq x y z
N MET A 1 0.06 -55.85 30.47
CA MET A 1 -1.29 -56.02 29.88
C MET A 1 -2.00 -54.70 30.08
N ARG A 2 -2.23 -53.92 29.02
CA ARG A 2 -3.38 -54.01 28.08
C ARG A 2 -4.70 -53.59 28.75
N GLU A 3 -5.58 -52.77 28.16
CA GLU A 3 -5.54 -51.85 27.01
C GLU A 3 -6.97 -51.26 26.85
N HIS A 4 -7.14 -50.02 26.34
CA HIS A 4 -8.38 -49.46 25.74
C HIS A 4 -9.67 -49.40 26.62
N ASP A 5 -10.72 -48.59 26.39
CA ASP A 5 -11.05 -47.35 25.64
C ASP A 5 -12.43 -46.86 26.18
N LEU A 6 -13.04 -45.69 25.91
CA LEU A 6 -12.77 -44.45 25.14
C LEU A 6 -13.61 -43.31 25.79
N GLY A 7 -13.37 -42.01 25.50
CA GLY A 7 -14.06 -40.94 26.27
C GLY A 7 -14.16 -39.49 25.74
N GLY A 8 -13.88 -39.19 24.46
CA GLY A 8 -14.45 -38.02 23.78
C GLY A 8 -14.14 -36.58 24.28
N GLY A 9 -12.87 -36.15 24.27
CA GLY A 9 -12.52 -34.72 24.43
C GLY A 9 -12.69 -33.91 23.13
N ARG A 10 -13.73 -33.07 23.02
CA ARG A 10 -13.93 -32.14 21.88
C ARG A 10 -12.89 -31.01 21.90
N SER A 11 -11.86 -31.08 21.06
CA SER A 11 -10.91 -29.98 20.87
C SER A 11 -11.54 -28.85 20.04
N ASN A 12 -11.87 -27.74 20.69
CA ASN A 12 -12.46 -26.57 20.05
C ASN A 12 -11.39 -25.77 19.28
N ARG A 13 -11.05 -26.22 18.06
CA ARG A 13 -10.17 -25.47 17.14
C ARG A 13 -10.89 -24.17 16.71
N ARG A 14 -10.60 -23.08 17.43
CA ARG A 14 -10.84 -21.71 16.93
C ARG A 14 -10.14 -21.57 15.56
N ARG A 15 -10.90 -21.32 14.51
CA ARG A 15 -10.35 -20.95 13.19
C ARG A 15 -9.49 -19.69 13.35
N ARG A 16 -8.31 -19.70 12.73
CA ARG A 16 -7.47 -18.49 12.62
C ARG A 16 -8.10 -17.57 11.57
N PHE A 17 -7.90 -16.27 11.72
CA PHE A 17 -8.72 -15.25 11.04
C PHE A 17 -8.17 -14.84 9.65
N ASP A 18 -7.08 -15.44 9.18
CA ASP A 18 -6.36 -15.03 7.96
C ASP A 18 -6.15 -16.19 6.96
N ASP A 19 -7.17 -17.05 6.77
CA ASP A 19 -7.20 -18.05 5.68
C ASP A 19 -7.86 -17.43 4.41
N ASP A 20 -7.39 -16.24 4.00
CA ASP A 20 -7.71 -15.68 2.68
C ASP A 20 -6.76 -16.28 1.64
N GLU A 21 -7.16 -17.40 1.03
CA GLU A 21 -6.59 -17.82 -0.25
C GLU A 21 -6.93 -16.75 -1.31
N PRO A 22 -5.95 -16.06 -1.92
CA PRO A 22 -6.22 -15.21 -3.06
C PRO A 22 -6.72 -16.09 -4.21
N ARG A 23 -8.03 -16.02 -4.49
CA ARG A 23 -8.57 -16.50 -5.77
C ARG A 23 -8.13 -15.53 -6.85
N PHE A 24 -6.91 -15.76 -7.36
CA PHE A 24 -6.32 -15.02 -8.45
C PHE A 24 -7.29 -14.84 -9.61
N VAL A 25 -7.14 -13.71 -10.32
CA VAL A 25 -7.94 -13.32 -11.49
C VAL A 25 -8.14 -14.53 -12.38
N LYS A 26 -9.41 -14.88 -12.66
CA LYS A 26 -9.73 -16.04 -13.51
C LYS A 26 -9.11 -15.81 -14.88
N ARG A 27 -7.99 -16.51 -15.14
CA ARG A 27 -7.38 -16.77 -16.44
C ARG A 27 -8.42 -16.67 -17.56
N ARG A 28 -8.30 -15.64 -18.40
CA ARG A 28 -9.28 -15.19 -19.41
C ARG A 28 -10.03 -16.37 -20.05
N ARG A 29 -11.23 -16.66 -19.56
CA ARG A 29 -12.06 -17.77 -20.09
C ARG A 29 -12.71 -17.33 -21.40
N PRO A 30 -12.48 -18.02 -22.53
CA PRO A 30 -13.32 -17.85 -23.71
C PRO A 30 -14.72 -18.35 -23.34
N GLY A 31 -15.68 -17.43 -23.24
CA GLY A 31 -16.99 -17.68 -22.62
C GLY A 31 -17.06 -17.15 -21.19
N ALA A 32 -17.15 -15.84 -21.06
CA ALA A 32 -17.61 -15.20 -19.82
C ALA A 32 -19.09 -15.51 -19.59
N GLN A 33 -19.50 -15.58 -18.32
CA GLN A 33 -20.91 -15.70 -17.95
C GLN A 33 -21.64 -14.40 -18.32
N ALA A 34 -22.95 -14.49 -18.56
CA ALA A 34 -23.78 -13.36 -18.99
C ALA A 34 -23.56 -12.12 -18.10
N PRO A 35 -23.53 -10.90 -18.68
CA PRO A 35 -23.28 -9.69 -17.91
C PRO A 35 -24.34 -9.53 -16.82
N VAL A 36 -23.86 -9.14 -15.63
CA VAL A 36 -24.73 -8.51 -14.62
C VAL A 36 -25.32 -7.26 -15.29
N ALA A 37 -26.62 -7.00 -15.07
CA ALA A 37 -27.30 -5.89 -15.73
C ALA A 37 -26.53 -4.58 -15.52
N VAL A 38 -25.95 -4.07 -16.61
CA VAL A 38 -25.43 -2.71 -16.68
C VAL A 38 -26.60 -1.75 -16.60
N ASP A 39 -26.43 -0.67 -15.82
CA ASP A 39 -27.25 0.52 -15.95
C ASP A 39 -27.20 1.02 -17.40
N GLU A 40 -28.18 1.84 -17.81
CA GLU A 40 -28.22 2.38 -19.18
C GLU A 40 -26.87 3.04 -19.52
N PRO A 41 -26.27 2.73 -20.69
CA PRO A 41 -24.93 3.20 -21.02
C PRO A 41 -24.90 4.73 -21.00
N ASP A 42 -23.98 5.29 -20.22
CA ASP A 42 -23.76 6.72 -20.11
C ASP A 42 -23.53 7.30 -21.53
N PRO A 43 -24.42 8.19 -22.03
CA PRO A 43 -24.30 8.72 -23.38
C PRO A 43 -23.06 9.59 -23.58
N ASP A 44 -22.44 10.08 -22.49
CA ASP A 44 -21.20 10.85 -22.50
C ASP A 44 -19.96 9.98 -22.14
N GLY A 45 -20.18 8.68 -21.87
CA GLY A 45 -19.14 7.70 -21.55
C GLY A 45 -18.27 7.27 -22.74
N PRO A 46 -17.14 6.59 -22.50
CA PRO A 46 -16.27 6.11 -23.56
C PRO A 46 -16.92 4.97 -24.36
N PRO A 47 -16.54 4.76 -25.64
CA PRO A 47 -17.09 3.70 -26.49
C PRO A 47 -16.70 2.28 -26.04
N THR A 48 -15.74 2.16 -25.13
CA THR A 48 -15.23 0.93 -24.50
C THR A 48 -14.67 1.27 -23.12
N GLY A 49 -14.58 0.29 -22.21
CA GLY A 49 -14.09 0.52 -20.84
C GLY A 49 -15.15 1.14 -19.93
N ASP A 50 -14.76 1.52 -18.72
CA ASP A 50 -15.72 1.94 -17.69
C ASP A 50 -15.83 3.46 -17.54
N ARG A 51 -14.74 4.20 -17.79
CA ARG A 51 -14.72 5.68 -17.72
C ARG A 51 -13.60 6.29 -18.56
N TRP A 52 -13.75 7.57 -18.89
CA TRP A 52 -12.63 8.38 -19.37
C TRP A 52 -11.55 8.51 -18.28
N SER A 53 -10.28 8.54 -18.70
CA SER A 53 -9.14 8.75 -17.83
C SER A 53 -9.18 10.15 -17.22
N THR A 54 -9.18 10.21 -15.89
CA THR A 54 -9.18 11.48 -15.12
C THR A 54 -7.81 12.16 -15.08
N PHE A 55 -6.82 11.70 -15.85
CA PHE A 55 -5.46 12.25 -15.84
C PHE A 55 -5.46 13.75 -16.17
N THR A 56 -6.19 14.17 -17.20
CA THR A 56 -6.24 15.57 -17.66
C THR A 56 -7.28 16.42 -16.93
N ASP A 57 -7.96 15.88 -15.91
CA ASP A 57 -9.04 16.59 -15.21
C ASP A 57 -8.52 17.73 -14.33
N THR A 58 -9.33 18.78 -14.21
CA THR A 58 -9.00 19.92 -13.35
C THR A 58 -9.05 19.49 -11.88
N GLY A 59 -7.91 19.62 -11.19
CA GLY A 59 -7.76 19.23 -9.79
C GLY A 59 -7.06 17.89 -9.58
N THR A 60 -6.74 17.15 -10.65
CA THR A 60 -5.87 15.98 -10.59
C THR A 60 -4.46 16.39 -10.15
N LEU A 61 -3.95 15.73 -9.11
CA LEU A 61 -2.54 15.83 -8.73
C LEU A 61 -1.76 14.72 -9.44
N HIS A 62 -0.57 15.05 -9.98
CA HIS A 62 0.27 14.12 -10.72
C HIS A 62 1.53 13.72 -9.97
N GLY A 63 2.00 12.50 -10.23
CA GLY A 63 3.29 12.04 -9.73
C GLY A 63 4.46 12.94 -10.14
N PRO A 64 5.60 12.81 -9.45
CA PRO A 64 6.76 13.63 -9.71
C PRO A 64 7.25 13.50 -11.17
N GLN A 65 7.75 14.60 -11.72
CA GLN A 65 8.30 14.67 -13.08
C GLN A 65 9.83 14.42 -13.08
N PRO A 66 10.41 13.93 -14.20
CA PRO A 66 9.73 13.48 -15.42
C PRO A 66 8.86 12.25 -15.15
N TRP A 67 7.70 12.19 -15.80
CA TRP A 67 6.80 11.05 -15.69
C TRP A 67 7.46 9.82 -16.33
N PRO A 68 7.38 8.62 -15.73
CA PRO A 68 7.90 7.40 -16.34
C PRO A 68 7.28 7.15 -17.73
N ASP A 69 8.08 6.71 -18.69
CA ASP A 69 7.66 6.51 -20.09
C ASP A 69 6.46 5.57 -20.24
N TRP A 70 6.20 4.69 -19.27
CA TRP A 70 5.04 3.78 -19.27
C TRP A 70 3.72 4.48 -18.96
N VAL A 71 3.71 5.66 -18.32
CA VAL A 71 2.48 6.38 -17.98
C VAL A 71 1.78 6.82 -19.27
N VAL A 72 0.52 6.43 -19.42
CA VAL A 72 -0.35 6.88 -20.51
C VAL A 72 -1.03 8.18 -20.07
N THR A 73 -0.79 9.24 -20.83
CA THR A 73 -1.21 10.62 -20.52
C THR A 73 -2.07 11.21 -21.63
N ASP A 74 -2.58 10.37 -22.53
CA ASP A 74 -3.24 10.76 -23.76
C ASP A 74 -4.61 11.41 -23.48
N ASP A 75 -4.92 12.50 -24.17
CA ASP A 75 -6.27 13.05 -24.23
C ASP A 75 -7.24 11.98 -24.76
N GLY A 76 -8.32 11.72 -24.04
CA GLY A 76 -9.27 10.64 -24.40
C GLY A 76 -8.75 9.23 -24.10
N ALA A 77 -7.74 9.06 -23.24
CA ALA A 77 -7.45 7.77 -22.63
C ALA A 77 -8.66 7.24 -21.83
N ILE A 78 -8.72 5.92 -21.66
CA ILE A 78 -9.85 5.19 -21.07
C ILE A 78 -9.33 4.32 -19.93
N ASP A 79 -9.94 4.43 -18.75
CA ASP A 79 -9.69 3.54 -17.61
C ASP A 79 -10.72 2.39 -17.63
N THR A 80 -10.25 1.15 -17.44
CA THR A 80 -11.08 -0.07 -17.34
C THR A 80 -10.68 -0.87 -16.11
N GLU A 81 -11.64 -1.24 -15.26
CA GLU A 81 -11.44 -2.01 -14.04
C GLU A 81 -11.42 -3.51 -14.32
N LEU A 82 -10.26 -4.12 -14.16
CA LEU A 82 -10.03 -5.55 -14.40
C LEU A 82 -10.37 -6.43 -13.18
N GLY A 83 -10.57 -5.81 -12.02
CA GLY A 83 -11.06 -6.45 -10.80
C GLY A 83 -10.35 -6.02 -9.51
N MET A 84 -10.76 -6.61 -8.39
CA MET A 84 -10.23 -6.28 -7.06
C MET A 84 -8.94 -7.05 -6.75
N LEU A 85 -7.90 -6.33 -6.29
CA LEU A 85 -6.61 -6.87 -5.84
C LEU A 85 -6.56 -7.11 -4.32
N LYS A 86 -7.15 -6.21 -3.53
CA LYS A 86 -7.17 -6.27 -2.05
C LYS A 86 -8.43 -5.55 -1.56
N THR A 87 -9.21 -6.17 -0.67
CA THR A 87 -10.14 -5.41 0.17
C THR A 87 -9.48 -5.06 1.50
N GLY A 88 -9.83 -3.91 2.07
CA GLY A 88 -9.33 -3.46 3.36
C GLY A 88 -10.36 -2.67 4.16
N LYS A 89 -10.13 -2.58 5.47
CA LYS A 89 -10.95 -1.74 6.39
C LYS A 89 -10.89 -0.26 6.03
N GLU A 90 -9.74 0.21 5.53
CA GLU A 90 -9.45 1.63 5.29
C GLU A 90 -9.50 2.01 3.80
N ALA A 91 -9.14 1.08 2.91
CA ALA A 91 -9.17 1.26 1.47
C ALA A 91 -9.33 -0.11 0.77
N ASP A 92 -9.96 -0.09 -0.41
CA ASP A 92 -9.89 -1.20 -1.37
C ASP A 92 -8.86 -0.86 -2.46
N VAL A 93 -8.28 -1.89 -3.08
CA VAL A 93 -7.33 -1.76 -4.19
C VAL A 93 -7.85 -2.56 -5.37
N PHE A 94 -7.94 -1.91 -6.53
CA PHE A 94 -8.40 -2.48 -7.80
C PHE A 94 -7.29 -2.46 -8.85
N LEU A 95 -7.32 -3.40 -9.79
CA LEU A 95 -6.49 -3.40 -10.99
C LEU A 95 -7.22 -2.59 -12.07
N ILE A 96 -6.59 -1.55 -12.58
CA ILE A 96 -7.07 -0.72 -13.69
C ILE A 96 -6.14 -0.90 -14.88
N GLU A 97 -6.68 -1.11 -16.08
CA GLU A 97 -5.96 -0.82 -17.32
C GLU A 97 -6.31 0.59 -17.80
N ARG A 98 -5.31 1.43 -18.04
CA ARG A 98 -5.48 2.64 -18.84
C ARG A 98 -5.03 2.36 -20.26
N SER A 99 -5.91 2.57 -21.23
CA SER A 99 -5.59 2.51 -22.66
C SER A 99 -5.65 3.90 -23.28
N GLY A 100 -4.74 4.18 -24.22
CA GLY A 100 -4.76 5.36 -25.09
C GLY A 100 -5.14 4.94 -26.50
N PRO A 101 -6.42 5.01 -26.91
CA PRO A 101 -6.87 4.43 -28.18
C PRO A 101 -6.18 5.02 -29.42
N LEU A 102 -5.73 6.28 -29.33
CA LEU A 102 -5.04 7.00 -30.40
C LEU A 102 -3.55 6.62 -30.51
N SER A 103 -2.87 6.36 -29.39
CA SER A 103 -1.46 5.93 -29.39
C SER A 103 -1.27 4.42 -29.49
N GLY A 104 -2.32 3.64 -29.20
CA GLY A 104 -2.26 2.18 -29.09
C GLY A 104 -1.53 1.68 -27.84
N ARG A 105 -1.20 2.57 -26.90
CA ARG A 105 -0.53 2.22 -25.63
C ARG A 105 -1.56 1.77 -24.59
N SER A 106 -1.19 0.84 -23.71
CA SER A 106 -1.90 0.62 -22.46
C SER A 106 -0.96 0.34 -21.30
N VAL A 107 -1.45 0.50 -20.07
CA VAL A 107 -0.69 0.21 -18.85
C VAL A 107 -1.61 -0.25 -17.71
N LEU A 108 -1.12 -1.20 -16.91
CA LEU A 108 -1.77 -1.66 -15.69
C LEU A 108 -1.37 -0.77 -14.50
N MET A 109 -2.35 -0.42 -13.67
CA MET A 109 -2.20 0.41 -12.48
C MET A 109 -3.01 -0.16 -11.32
N ALA A 110 -2.61 0.17 -10.09
CA ALA A 110 -3.38 -0.15 -8.89
C ALA A 110 -4.15 1.10 -8.42
N ALA A 111 -5.48 1.05 -8.43
CA ALA A 111 -6.34 2.10 -7.88
C ALA A 111 -6.65 1.83 -6.40
N LYS A 112 -6.05 2.60 -5.49
CA LYS A 112 -6.36 2.58 -4.06
C LYS A 112 -7.47 3.59 -3.77
N ARG A 113 -8.65 3.11 -3.40
CA ARG A 113 -9.83 3.93 -3.07
C ARG A 113 -10.06 3.93 -1.55
N TYR A 114 -9.91 5.10 -0.92
CA TYR A 114 -10.09 5.23 0.52
C TYR A 114 -11.57 5.20 0.93
N ARG A 115 -11.89 4.42 1.97
CA ARG A 115 -13.26 4.33 2.52
C ARG A 115 -13.56 5.52 3.43
N ALA A 116 -14.80 6.01 3.35
CA ALA A 116 -15.33 6.96 4.33
C ALA A 116 -15.33 6.36 5.76
N ALA A 117 -15.23 7.25 6.76
CA ALA A 117 -14.77 6.97 8.13
C ALA A 117 -15.50 5.91 8.99
N GLU A 118 -16.56 5.27 8.48
CA GLU A 118 -17.42 4.36 9.25
C GLU A 118 -16.72 3.08 9.73
N HIS A 119 -15.63 2.67 9.06
CA HIS A 119 -14.86 1.47 9.39
C HIS A 119 -13.56 1.74 10.16
N ARG A 120 -13.27 3.00 10.53
CA ARG A 120 -12.10 3.38 11.35
C ARG A 120 -12.35 3.18 12.85
N MET A 121 -12.75 1.96 13.22
CA MET A 121 -12.66 1.47 14.58
C MET A 121 -11.94 0.11 14.55
N PHE A 122 -11.10 -0.12 15.56
CA PHE A 122 -10.28 -1.33 15.73
C PHE A 122 -9.05 -1.45 14.83
N HIS A 123 -8.11 -0.48 14.94
CA HIS A 123 -6.79 -0.76 15.54
C HIS A 123 -6.02 0.51 16.02
N ARG A 124 -5.89 0.67 17.36
CA ARG A 124 -4.82 1.42 18.06
C ARG A 124 -4.69 2.95 17.79
N ASP A 125 -5.80 3.67 17.67
CA ASP A 125 -5.89 5.13 17.39
C ASP A 125 -5.34 6.12 18.44
N ALA A 126 -4.67 5.69 19.52
CA ALA A 126 -4.28 6.61 20.61
C ALA A 126 -3.09 7.50 20.23
N GLY A 127 -1.91 6.91 19.98
CA GLY A 127 -0.67 7.64 19.74
C GLY A 127 -0.43 8.05 18.28
N TYR A 128 -1.12 7.41 17.34
CA TYR A 128 -1.00 7.74 15.91
C TYR A 128 -1.40 9.20 15.62
N LEU A 129 -2.48 9.64 16.27
CA LEU A 129 -3.00 10.99 16.12
C LEU A 129 -2.35 11.99 17.06
N GLU A 130 -1.59 11.60 18.08
CA GLU A 130 -1.20 12.50 19.17
C GLU A 130 -0.21 13.59 18.68
N GLY A 131 0.80 13.22 17.88
CA GLY A 131 1.69 14.19 17.22
C GLY A 131 1.02 15.01 16.10
N ARG A 132 -0.01 14.48 15.43
CA ARG A 132 -0.78 15.24 14.41
C ARG A 132 -1.79 16.21 15.05
N ARG A 133 -2.35 15.85 16.21
CA ARG A 133 -3.42 16.57 16.93
C ARG A 133 -3.04 17.97 17.37
N GLU A 134 -1.79 18.26 17.70
CA GLU A 134 -1.40 19.63 18.07
C GLU A 134 -1.48 20.60 16.89
N ARG A 135 -1.17 20.11 15.67
CA ARG A 135 -1.29 20.87 14.42
C ARG A 135 -2.76 20.94 13.98
N GLU A 136 -3.52 19.85 14.14
CA GLU A 136 -4.94 19.78 13.83
C GLU A 136 -5.86 20.52 14.82
N SER A 137 -5.49 20.70 16.09
CA SER A 137 -6.32 21.34 17.14
C SER A 137 -6.72 22.79 16.82
N ARG A 138 -6.00 23.43 15.89
CA ARG A 138 -6.34 24.75 15.35
C ARG A 138 -7.32 24.67 14.17
N MET A 139 -7.32 23.56 13.42
CA MET A 139 -8.14 23.33 12.22
C MET A 139 -9.45 22.58 12.50
N ASN A 140 -9.41 21.53 13.35
CA ASN A 140 -10.57 20.71 13.73
C ASN A 140 -11.66 21.49 14.49
N ARG A 141 -11.36 22.70 14.99
CA ARG A 141 -12.36 23.63 15.52
C ARG A 141 -13.23 24.28 14.45
N ALA A 142 -12.88 24.19 13.17
CA ALA A 142 -13.70 24.64 12.04
C ALA A 142 -14.62 23.55 11.48
N THR A 143 -14.33 22.26 11.72
CA THR A 143 -15.07 21.09 11.20
C THR A 143 -15.85 20.35 12.29
N GLY A 144 -16.52 21.11 13.16
CA GLY A 144 -17.11 20.61 14.43
C GLY A 144 -18.23 19.56 14.34
N ASN A 145 -18.69 19.15 13.15
CA ASN A 145 -19.73 18.14 12.96
C ASN A 145 -19.27 17.03 12.00
N ARG A 146 -19.41 15.76 12.41
CA ARG A 146 -18.98 14.54 11.69
C ARG A 146 -19.91 14.15 10.52
N THR A 147 -20.27 15.13 9.69
CA THR A 147 -21.10 14.97 8.48
C THR A 147 -20.38 14.09 7.44
N ALA A 148 -21.10 13.60 6.42
CA ALA A 148 -20.52 12.83 5.33
C ALA A 148 -19.35 13.58 4.66
N PHE A 149 -19.57 14.86 4.34
CA PHE A 149 -18.53 15.79 3.83
C PHE A 149 -17.28 15.85 4.72
N GLY A 150 -17.43 15.93 6.05
CA GLY A 150 -16.30 15.89 6.97
C GLY A 150 -15.51 14.58 6.95
N ARG A 151 -16.14 13.44 6.61
CA ARG A 151 -15.47 12.13 6.47
C ARG A 151 -14.68 12.05 5.17
N GLU A 152 -15.23 12.58 4.09
CA GLU A 152 -14.62 12.69 2.77
C GLU A 152 -13.39 13.58 2.79
N VAL A 153 -13.47 14.77 3.38
CA VAL A 153 -12.32 15.68 3.58
C VAL A 153 -11.17 14.98 4.33
N ILE A 154 -11.49 14.21 5.37
CA ILE A 154 -10.46 13.43 6.09
C ILE A 154 -9.86 12.36 5.16
N ALA A 155 -10.67 11.60 4.44
CA ALA A 155 -10.17 10.58 3.51
C ALA A 155 -9.24 11.17 2.43
N GLY A 156 -9.58 12.35 1.89
CA GLY A 156 -8.72 13.07 0.94
C GLY A 156 -7.39 13.52 1.55
N GLN A 157 -7.36 13.88 2.83
CA GLN A 157 -6.12 14.20 3.55
C GLN A 157 -5.20 12.96 3.69
N TRP A 158 -5.75 11.77 3.96
CA TRP A 158 -4.96 10.53 4.00
C TRP A 158 -4.40 10.16 2.63
N ALA A 159 -5.22 10.23 1.58
CA ALA A 159 -4.79 9.99 0.21
C ALA A 159 -3.70 10.99 -0.23
N GLY A 160 -3.86 12.28 0.08
CA GLY A 160 -2.87 13.32 -0.19
C GLY A 160 -1.55 13.14 0.58
N ALA A 161 -1.63 12.69 1.83
CA ALA A 161 -0.44 12.40 2.63
C ALA A 161 0.34 11.19 2.09
N GLU A 162 -0.34 10.08 1.73
CA GLU A 162 0.32 8.93 1.11
C GLU A 162 0.92 9.30 -0.26
N PHE A 163 0.18 10.04 -1.09
CA PHE A 163 0.65 10.52 -2.39
C PHE A 163 1.93 11.37 -2.29
N ALA A 164 1.97 12.31 -1.34
CA ALA A 164 3.16 13.14 -1.10
C ALA A 164 4.35 12.31 -0.56
N ALA A 165 4.09 11.35 0.33
CA ALA A 165 5.12 10.45 0.86
C ALA A 165 5.70 9.54 -0.23
N LEU A 166 4.84 8.91 -1.03
CA LEU A 166 5.21 8.09 -2.19
C LEU A 166 6.01 8.89 -3.21
N GLY A 167 5.56 10.11 -3.56
CA GLY A 167 6.26 10.94 -4.53
C GLY A 167 7.69 11.26 -4.11
N ARG A 168 7.87 11.67 -2.85
CA ARG A 168 9.20 11.97 -2.29
C ARG A 168 10.08 10.73 -2.17
N LEU A 169 9.53 9.60 -1.72
CA LEU A 169 10.27 8.33 -1.61
C LEU A 169 10.66 7.78 -2.99
N TRP A 170 9.78 7.89 -3.98
CA TRP A 170 10.06 7.48 -5.36
C TRP A 170 11.18 8.33 -5.98
N GLN A 171 11.15 9.66 -5.79
CA GLN A 171 12.23 10.53 -6.28
C GLN A 171 13.58 10.17 -5.65
N ILE A 172 13.63 9.95 -4.33
CA ILE A 172 14.85 9.54 -3.64
C ILE A 172 15.34 8.18 -4.15
N GLY A 173 14.43 7.21 -4.33
CA GLY A 173 14.75 5.90 -4.89
C GLY A 173 15.26 5.96 -6.34
N ALA A 174 14.72 6.86 -7.16
CA ALA A 174 15.15 7.05 -8.54
C ALA A 174 16.51 7.77 -8.67
N GLU A 175 16.81 8.72 -7.77
CA GLU A 175 18.04 9.52 -7.81
C GLU A 175 19.22 8.88 -7.05
N TYR A 176 18.95 8.25 -5.90
CA TYR A 176 19.97 7.74 -4.97
C TYR A 176 19.89 6.23 -4.72
N GLY A 177 18.81 5.56 -5.16
CA GLY A 177 18.55 4.16 -4.82
C GLY A 177 18.13 3.97 -3.37
N GLY A 178 18.40 2.77 -2.83
CA GLY A 178 18.17 2.41 -1.42
C GLY A 178 16.71 2.19 -1.01
N VAL A 179 15.73 2.80 -1.68
CA VAL A 179 14.30 2.55 -1.46
C VAL A 179 13.56 2.36 -2.79
N ARG A 180 12.58 1.45 -2.82
CA ARG A 180 11.63 1.32 -3.93
C ARG A 180 10.20 1.32 -3.38
N VAL A 181 9.36 2.14 -4.00
CA VAL A 181 7.92 2.29 -3.75
C VAL A 181 7.20 2.35 -5.10
N PRO A 182 5.89 2.04 -5.19
CA PRO A 182 5.12 2.27 -6.41
C PRO A 182 5.13 3.76 -6.79
N TYR A 183 5.34 4.07 -8.07
CA TYR A 183 5.14 5.43 -8.58
C TYR A 183 3.69 5.90 -8.35
N PRO A 184 3.44 7.05 -7.72
CA PRO A 184 2.09 7.58 -7.54
C PRO A 184 1.65 8.34 -8.80
N VAL A 185 1.00 7.65 -9.73
CA VAL A 185 0.61 8.18 -11.05
C VAL A 185 -0.23 9.45 -10.91
N GLN A 186 -1.31 9.38 -10.14
CA GLN A 186 -2.19 10.51 -9.89
C GLN A 186 -3.06 10.33 -8.64
N LEU A 187 -3.58 11.43 -8.11
CA LEU A 187 -4.58 11.48 -7.04
C LEU A 187 -5.74 12.38 -7.45
N VAL A 188 -6.97 11.85 -7.37
CA VAL A 188 -8.22 12.58 -7.59
C VAL A 188 -9.17 12.32 -6.43
N GLY A 189 -9.47 13.37 -5.65
CA GLY A 189 -10.32 13.28 -4.46
C GLY A 189 -9.78 12.33 -3.39
N THR A 190 -10.24 11.07 -3.42
CA THR A 190 -9.83 9.98 -2.51
C THR A 190 -9.31 8.73 -3.22
N GLU A 191 -9.23 8.76 -4.56
CA GLU A 191 -8.67 7.69 -5.39
C GLU A 191 -7.23 8.02 -5.76
N LEU A 192 -6.33 7.09 -5.41
CA LEU A 192 -4.90 7.16 -5.68
C LEU A 192 -4.54 6.06 -6.68
N LEU A 193 -4.12 6.45 -7.89
CA LEU A 193 -3.59 5.53 -8.90
C LEU A 193 -2.08 5.37 -8.73
N LEU A 194 -1.63 4.12 -8.67
CA LEU A 194 -0.24 3.71 -8.44
C LEU A 194 0.26 2.83 -9.58
N GLU A 195 1.59 2.79 -9.75
CA GLU A 195 2.29 1.71 -10.47
C GLU A 195 1.79 0.34 -10.01
N PHE A 196 1.37 -0.51 -10.95
CA PHE A 196 1.07 -1.90 -10.66
C PHE A 196 2.38 -2.70 -10.56
N ILE A 197 2.72 -3.12 -9.33
CA ILE A 197 3.88 -3.98 -9.08
C ILE A 197 3.47 -5.43 -9.34
N GLY A 198 3.74 -5.92 -10.55
CA GLY A 198 3.34 -7.25 -11.02
C GLY A 198 3.70 -7.47 -12.49
N ASN A 199 3.22 -8.57 -13.07
CA ASN A 199 3.46 -8.88 -14.48
C ASN A 199 2.40 -8.27 -15.42
N ALA A 200 2.69 -8.29 -16.72
CA ALA A 200 1.80 -7.78 -17.76
C ALA A 200 0.48 -8.57 -17.92
N ASP A 201 0.38 -9.77 -17.36
CA ASP A 201 -0.85 -10.58 -17.35
C ASP A 201 -1.82 -10.17 -16.21
N GLY A 202 -1.45 -9.20 -15.37
CA GLY A 202 -2.25 -8.71 -14.25
C GLY A 202 -2.07 -9.50 -12.94
N GLU A 203 -1.04 -10.34 -12.84
CA GLU A 203 -0.68 -11.01 -11.59
C GLU A 203 0.22 -10.11 -10.74
N ALA A 204 -0.25 -9.76 -9.54
CA ALA A 204 0.48 -8.89 -8.62
C ALA A 204 1.70 -9.61 -8.04
N ALA A 205 2.78 -8.88 -7.80
CA ALA A 205 3.97 -9.40 -7.14
C ALA A 205 3.64 -9.97 -5.75
N PRO A 206 4.26 -11.08 -5.34
CA PRO A 206 3.99 -11.69 -4.04
C PRO A 206 4.42 -10.76 -2.90
N ARG A 207 3.65 -10.75 -1.81
CA ARG A 207 4.07 -10.13 -0.54
C ARG A 207 5.24 -10.93 0.04
N LEU A 208 6.17 -10.26 0.72
CA LEU A 208 7.32 -10.90 1.37
C LEU A 208 6.89 -12.08 2.26
N VAL A 209 5.77 -11.97 2.99
CA VAL A 209 5.24 -13.07 3.82
C VAL A 209 4.95 -14.37 3.03
N GLN A 210 4.58 -14.24 1.75
CA GLN A 210 4.23 -15.34 0.85
C GLN A 210 5.48 -15.97 0.21
N THR A 211 6.63 -15.30 0.21
CA THR A 211 7.86 -15.80 -0.43
C THR A 211 8.62 -16.81 0.43
N ARG A 212 9.43 -17.61 -0.27
CA ARG A 212 10.32 -18.66 0.26
C ARG A 212 11.73 -18.44 -0.31
N PRO A 213 12.39 -17.30 -0.04
CA PRO A 213 13.62 -16.93 -0.71
C PRO A 213 14.75 -17.91 -0.38
N GLY A 214 15.66 -18.09 -1.34
CA GLY A 214 16.94 -18.79 -1.11
C GLY A 214 17.86 -17.98 -0.18
N TRP A 215 18.98 -18.55 0.27
CA TRP A 215 19.83 -17.90 1.26
C TRP A 215 20.47 -16.58 0.75
N ASP A 216 20.95 -16.56 -0.50
CA ASP A 216 21.52 -15.36 -1.11
C ASP A 216 20.45 -14.28 -1.37
N GLU A 217 19.27 -14.67 -1.81
CA GLU A 217 18.12 -13.78 -1.98
C GLU A 217 17.68 -13.21 -0.63
N LEU A 218 17.53 -14.05 0.41
CA LEU A 218 17.17 -13.61 1.76
C LEU A 218 18.16 -12.56 2.31
N ARG A 219 19.46 -12.72 2.03
CA ARG A 219 20.48 -11.72 2.38
C ARG A 219 20.38 -10.44 1.54
N SER A 220 20.10 -10.55 0.24
CA SER A 220 19.88 -9.39 -0.62
C SER A 220 18.66 -8.58 -0.16
N LEU A 221 17.53 -9.25 0.09
CA LEU A 221 16.31 -8.63 0.59
C LEU A 221 16.53 -7.99 1.98
N TRP A 222 17.35 -8.59 2.86
CA TRP A 222 17.71 -7.93 4.12
C TRP A 222 18.50 -6.64 3.90
N SER A 223 19.50 -6.63 3.01
CA SER A 223 20.25 -5.41 2.67
C SER A 223 19.33 -4.32 2.16
N GLN A 224 18.49 -4.64 1.17
CA GLN A 224 17.52 -3.71 0.59
C GLN A 224 16.53 -3.16 1.63
N LEU A 225 16.15 -3.98 2.62
CA LEU A 225 15.31 -3.51 3.74
C LEU A 225 16.04 -2.51 4.62
N VAL A 226 17.30 -2.79 4.97
CA VAL A 226 18.13 -1.88 5.78
C VAL A 226 18.34 -0.56 5.05
N ASP A 227 18.62 -0.59 3.76
CA ASP A 227 18.75 0.61 2.93
C ASP A 227 17.44 1.42 2.93
N ALA A 228 16.29 0.76 2.74
CA ALA A 228 14.99 1.41 2.70
C ALA A 228 14.58 2.02 4.06
N LEU A 229 14.88 1.32 5.16
CA LEU A 229 14.71 1.83 6.52
C LEU A 229 15.63 3.02 6.80
N THR A 230 16.87 2.99 6.29
CA THR A 230 17.83 4.10 6.41
C THR A 230 17.36 5.34 5.65
N VAL A 231 16.79 5.18 4.45
CA VAL A 231 16.18 6.30 3.72
C VAL A 231 15.01 6.89 4.49
N LEU A 232 14.08 6.06 5.00
CA LEU A 232 12.97 6.52 5.84
C LEU A 232 13.47 7.28 7.07
N ALA A 233 14.41 6.70 7.83
CA ALA A 233 14.98 7.31 9.02
C ALA A 233 15.59 8.68 8.71
N ARG A 234 16.44 8.81 7.67
CA ARG A 234 17.04 10.10 7.25
C ARG A 234 16.03 11.15 6.80
N MET A 235 14.83 10.75 6.40
CA MET A 235 13.73 11.67 6.11
C MET A 235 12.97 12.11 7.37
N GLY A 236 13.34 11.59 8.55
CA GLY A 236 12.64 11.76 9.82
C GLY A 236 11.44 10.83 9.97
N LEU A 237 11.39 9.71 9.24
CA LEU A 237 10.19 8.89 9.07
C LEU A 237 10.34 7.45 9.55
N ALA A 238 9.27 6.92 10.14
CA ALA A 238 9.03 5.49 10.30
C ALA A 238 7.81 5.10 9.45
N HIS A 239 7.72 3.84 9.03
CA HIS A 239 6.57 3.35 8.26
C HIS A 239 5.34 3.22 9.18
N GLY A 240 5.54 2.84 10.44
CA GLY A 240 4.53 2.83 11.50
C GLY A 240 3.71 1.53 11.59
N ASP A 241 3.58 0.81 10.46
CA ASP A 241 3.04 -0.56 10.43
C ASP A 241 3.83 -1.44 9.45
N LEU A 242 5.16 -1.35 9.46
CA LEU A 242 5.98 -2.19 8.60
C LEU A 242 5.85 -3.65 9.01
N SER A 243 5.53 -4.49 8.04
CA SER A 243 5.50 -5.93 8.22
C SER A 243 5.73 -6.63 6.88
N PRO A 244 6.03 -7.94 6.89
CA PRO A 244 6.15 -8.75 5.67
C PRO A 244 4.86 -8.82 4.83
N TYR A 245 3.73 -8.30 5.33
CA TYR A 245 2.51 -8.11 4.54
C TYR A 245 2.53 -6.82 3.72
N ASN A 246 3.21 -5.77 4.19
CA ASN A 246 3.26 -4.42 3.59
C ASN A 246 4.52 -4.20 2.74
N VAL A 247 5.11 -5.30 2.27
CA VAL A 247 6.29 -5.33 1.40
C VAL A 247 6.07 -6.37 0.31
N LEU A 248 6.29 -6.00 -0.95
CA LEU A 248 6.27 -6.90 -2.10
C LEU A 248 7.70 -7.32 -2.47
N VAL A 249 7.83 -8.45 -3.15
CA VAL A 249 9.08 -8.90 -3.79
C VAL A 249 8.81 -9.01 -5.30
N HIS A 250 9.41 -8.12 -6.09
CA HIS A 250 9.29 -8.11 -7.55
C HIS A 250 10.68 -8.20 -8.16
N GLU A 251 10.93 -9.23 -8.98
CA GLU A 251 12.22 -9.44 -9.67
C GLU A 251 13.45 -9.42 -8.72
N GLY A 252 13.27 -9.99 -7.51
CA GLY A 252 14.30 -10.01 -6.46
C GLY A 252 14.51 -8.66 -5.75
N GLN A 253 13.66 -7.66 -6.01
CA GLN A 253 13.67 -6.35 -5.36
C GLN A 253 12.53 -6.23 -4.34
N LEU A 254 12.81 -5.70 -3.16
CA LEU A 254 11.77 -5.27 -2.21
C LEU A 254 11.09 -4.00 -2.70
N VAL A 255 9.77 -3.95 -2.56
CA VAL A 255 8.97 -2.73 -2.77
C VAL A 255 8.13 -2.47 -1.53
N LEU A 256 8.33 -1.32 -0.89
CA LEU A 256 7.50 -0.90 0.25
C LEU A 256 6.15 -0.41 -0.27
N ILE A 257 5.07 -0.84 0.38
CA ILE A 257 3.69 -0.44 0.05
C ILE A 257 2.92 -0.02 1.31
N ASP A 258 1.75 0.58 1.10
CA ASP A 258 0.81 0.98 2.16
C ASP A 258 1.44 2.00 3.14
N LEU A 259 1.71 3.22 2.62
CA LEU A 259 2.40 4.30 3.34
C LEU A 259 1.50 5.42 3.94
N PRO A 260 0.15 5.31 4.11
CA PRO A 260 -0.62 6.39 4.74
C PRO A 260 -0.30 6.52 6.23
N GLN A 261 0.24 5.45 6.82
CA GLN A 261 0.59 5.35 8.23
C GLN A 261 2.00 5.84 8.57
N VAL A 262 2.72 6.46 7.62
CA VAL A 262 4.04 7.07 7.89
C VAL A 262 4.00 8.05 9.07
N VAL A 263 4.91 7.84 10.02
CA VAL A 263 5.04 8.60 11.28
C VAL A 263 6.30 9.44 11.24
N ASP A 264 6.17 10.73 11.58
CA ASP A 264 7.32 11.60 11.87
C ASP A 264 7.95 11.18 13.20
N VAL A 265 9.19 10.68 13.13
CA VAL A 265 9.93 10.07 14.26
C VAL A 265 10.37 11.12 15.27
N VAL A 266 10.53 12.36 14.83
CA VAL A 266 11.04 13.49 15.64
C VAL A 266 9.90 14.21 16.34
N ILE A 267 8.77 14.39 15.65
CA ILE A 267 7.60 15.14 16.15
C ILE A 267 6.64 14.24 16.94
N ASN A 268 6.49 12.95 16.60
CA ASN A 268 5.62 12.06 17.36
C ASN A 268 6.31 11.59 18.65
N PRO A 269 5.71 11.76 19.85
CA PRO A 269 6.26 11.23 21.11
C PRO A 269 6.54 9.72 21.10
N GLN A 270 5.82 8.95 20.27
CA GLN A 270 5.99 7.51 20.07
C GLN A 270 6.83 7.17 18.83
N GLY A 271 7.43 8.15 18.16
CA GLY A 271 8.18 7.96 16.91
C GLY A 271 9.29 6.91 17.02
N ARG A 272 10.03 6.92 18.14
CA ARG A 272 11.07 5.92 18.46
C ARG A 272 10.50 4.50 18.54
N ASP A 273 9.33 4.34 19.17
CA ASP A 273 8.69 3.04 19.35
C ASP A 273 8.14 2.48 18.04
N PHE A 274 7.63 3.34 17.14
CA PHE A 274 7.22 2.94 15.79
C PHE A 274 8.41 2.46 14.96
N LEU A 275 9.53 3.20 14.95
CA LEU A 275 10.75 2.79 14.26
C LEU A 275 11.30 1.46 14.82
N ALA A 276 11.40 1.34 16.15
CA ALA A 276 11.87 0.13 16.82
C ALA A 276 10.97 -1.08 16.53
N ARG A 277 9.65 -0.88 16.48
CA ARG A 277 8.65 -1.89 16.10
C ARG A 277 8.85 -2.35 14.66
N ASP A 278 8.98 -1.43 13.71
CA ASP A 278 9.15 -1.73 12.28
C ASP A 278 10.38 -2.64 12.07
N VAL A 279 11.52 -2.26 12.63
CA VAL A 279 12.77 -3.05 12.59
C VAL A 279 12.57 -4.43 13.23
N THR A 280 12.01 -4.48 14.44
CA THR A 280 11.84 -5.73 15.21
C THR A 280 10.90 -6.72 14.51
N VAL A 281 9.81 -6.24 13.92
CA VAL A 281 8.84 -7.07 13.19
C VAL A 281 9.49 -7.73 11.98
N MET A 282 10.30 -6.97 11.24
CA MET A 282 11.00 -7.49 10.06
C MET A 282 12.15 -8.41 10.45
N ALA A 283 13.05 -8.00 11.36
CA ALA A 283 14.17 -8.82 11.84
C ALA A 283 13.72 -10.22 12.29
N ARG A 284 12.60 -10.31 13.01
CA ARG A 284 12.00 -11.59 13.42
C ARG A 284 11.58 -12.47 12.23
N TRP A 285 11.13 -11.90 11.11
CA TRP A 285 10.74 -12.67 9.91
C TRP A 285 11.95 -13.24 9.16
N PHE A 286 13.07 -12.51 9.13
CA PHE A 286 14.34 -12.95 8.56
C PHE A 286 15.03 -14.00 9.46
N ALA A 287 15.04 -13.78 10.78
CA ALA A 287 15.54 -14.75 11.76
C ALA A 287 14.79 -16.09 11.68
N ALA A 288 13.46 -16.05 11.54
CA ALA A 288 12.63 -17.25 11.31
C ALA A 288 12.91 -18.00 9.98
N ARG A 289 13.81 -17.47 9.13
CA ARG A 289 14.31 -18.08 7.88
C ARG A 289 15.81 -18.38 7.91
N GLY A 290 16.45 -18.28 9.08
CA GLY A 290 17.87 -18.59 9.27
C GLY A 290 18.83 -17.43 8.98
N LEU A 291 18.32 -16.19 8.88
CA LEU A 291 19.15 -14.99 8.84
C LEU A 291 18.95 -14.19 10.13
N GLU A 292 19.70 -14.55 11.17
CA GLU A 292 19.66 -13.87 12.46
C GLU A 292 20.43 -12.55 12.43
N HIS A 293 19.76 -11.47 12.81
CA HIS A 293 20.34 -10.16 13.05
C HIS A 293 19.81 -9.61 14.36
N ASP A 294 20.68 -9.02 15.18
CA ASP A 294 20.26 -8.24 16.35
C ASP A 294 19.63 -6.93 15.87
N PRO A 295 18.33 -6.69 16.13
CA PRO A 295 17.69 -5.44 15.73
C PRO A 295 18.22 -4.24 16.52
N SER A 296 18.82 -4.43 17.70
CA SER A 296 19.16 -3.35 18.63
C SER A 296 20.14 -2.34 18.03
N GLN A 297 21.24 -2.82 17.45
CA GLN A 297 22.23 -1.98 16.77
C GLN A 297 21.61 -1.20 15.59
N LEU A 298 20.78 -1.87 14.78
CA LEU A 298 20.11 -1.23 13.64
C LEU A 298 19.10 -0.16 14.11
N ILE A 299 18.38 -0.39 15.20
CA ILE A 299 17.48 0.61 15.80
C ILE A 299 18.27 1.84 16.26
N ASP A 300 19.40 1.67 16.95
CA ASP A 300 20.21 2.78 17.44
C ASP A 300 20.83 3.61 16.29
N ASP A 301 21.29 2.95 15.23
CA ASP A 301 21.83 3.65 14.05
C ASP A 301 20.73 4.37 13.27
N LEU A 302 19.54 3.78 13.10
CA LEU A 302 18.40 4.43 12.45
C LEU A 302 17.82 5.59 13.28
N LEU A 303 17.76 5.48 14.60
CA LEU A 303 17.37 6.60 15.47
C LEU A 303 18.34 7.78 15.35
N ARG A 304 19.65 7.50 15.26
CA ARG A 304 20.68 8.51 15.02
C ARG A 304 20.52 9.17 13.65
N ASP A 305 20.28 8.39 12.60
CA ASP A 305 20.05 8.90 11.24
C ASP A 305 18.74 9.71 11.14
N ALA A 306 17.73 9.42 11.98
CA ALA A 306 16.54 10.25 12.16
C ALA A 306 16.77 11.52 13.01
N GLY A 307 18.00 11.77 13.48
CA GLY A 307 18.35 12.93 14.30
C GLY A 307 17.86 12.83 15.76
N VAL A 308 17.33 11.68 16.17
CA VAL A 308 16.81 11.46 17.53
C VAL A 308 17.94 10.98 18.43
N ARG A 309 18.26 11.80 19.44
CA ARG A 309 19.29 11.53 20.45
C ARG A 309 18.71 10.79 21.66
#